data_AF-A0A7K4HKD3-F1
#
_entry.id   AF-A0A7K4HKD3-F1
#
_cell.length_a   1.000
_cell.length_b   1.000
_cell.length_c   1.000
_cell.angle_alpha   90.00
_cell.angle_beta   90.00
_cell.angle_gamma   90.00
#
_symmetry.space_group_name_H-M   'P 1'
#
loop_
_entity.id
_entity.type
_entity.pdbx_description
1 polymer ?
#
loop_
_entity_poly.entity_id
_entity_poly.type
_entity_poly.pdbx_seq_one_letter_code
_entity_poly.pdbx_strand_id
1 'polypeptide(L)'
;MMSNKIVVKFKDGKIVKGWSTDFGPNKEIFHLHSLEEYGKEILEIEISSLKAVFFVKDYLGDKNYKKVRTFNIDLKITPSQRKLIVNFVDGEHLYGTSHDYGRYKIGFFIYP
;
A
#
# COMPACT_ATOMS: atom_id res chain seq x y z
N MET A 1 19.69 -4.32 -7.67
CA MET A 1 18.54 -3.40 -7.47
C MET A 1 17.64 -3.99 -6.42
N MET A 2 17.32 -3.27 -5.35
CA MET A 2 16.35 -3.74 -4.35
C MET A 2 14.95 -3.59 -4.96
N SER A 3 14.29 -4.70 -5.24
CA SER A 3 12.90 -4.71 -5.67
C SER A 3 11.98 -4.73 -4.44
N ASN A 4 10.98 -3.86 -4.43
CA ASN A 4 10.01 -3.82 -3.35
C ASN A 4 8.95 -4.89 -3.59
N LYS A 5 8.80 -5.84 -2.66
CA LYS A 5 7.68 -6.77 -2.68
C LYS A 5 6.41 -6.02 -2.31
N ILE A 6 5.41 -6.13 -3.16
CA ILE A 6 4.15 -5.42 -3.02
C ILE A 6 2.95 -6.33 -3.23
N VAL A 7 1.85 -5.98 -2.57
CA VAL A 7 0.52 -6.51 -2.82
C VAL A 7 -0.33 -5.36 -3.33
N VAL A 8 -0.88 -5.52 -4.54
CA VAL A 8 -1.72 -4.53 -5.19
C VAL A 8 -3.18 -4.94 -5.03
N LYS A 9 -4.00 -4.07 -4.43
CA LYS A 9 -5.45 -4.26 -4.28
C LYS A 9 -6.18 -3.25 -5.16
N PHE A 10 -6.93 -3.76 -6.12
CA PHE A 10 -7.74 -2.98 -7.05
C PHE A 10 -9.07 -2.56 -6.41
N LYS A 11 -9.71 -1.53 -6.98
CA LYS A 11 -11.03 -1.05 -6.52
C LYS A 11 -12.14 -2.09 -6.69
N ASP A 12 -12.02 -2.98 -7.66
CA ASP A 12 -12.94 -4.10 -7.91
C ASP A 12 -12.75 -5.28 -6.92
N GLY A 13 -11.75 -5.18 -6.03
CA GLY A 13 -11.41 -6.22 -5.06
C GLY A 13 -10.37 -7.24 -5.55
N LYS A 14 -9.95 -7.20 -6.81
CA LYS A 14 -8.85 -8.04 -7.32
C LYS A 14 -7.57 -7.75 -6.56
N ILE A 15 -6.79 -8.81 -6.29
CA ILE A 15 -5.48 -8.72 -5.65
C ILE A 15 -4.46 -9.37 -6.57
N VAL A 16 -3.34 -8.69 -6.80
CA VAL A 16 -2.18 -9.23 -7.51
C VAL A 16 -0.94 -8.98 -6.67
N LYS A 17 -0.09 -10.00 -6.53
CA LYS A 17 1.15 -9.92 -5.77
C LYS A 17 2.34 -9.95 -6.72
N GLY A 18 3.42 -9.29 -6.31
CA GLY A 18 4.63 -9.24 -7.10
C GLY A 18 5.62 -8.23 -6.54
N TRP A 19 6.52 -7.77 -7.39
CA TRP A 19 7.47 -6.74 -7.01
C TRP A 19 7.50 -5.62 -8.04
N SER A 20 7.87 -4.42 -7.59
CA SER A 20 8.04 -3.25 -8.43
C SER A 20 9.37 -2.56 -8.10
N THR A 21 9.96 -1.96 -9.12
CA THR A 21 11.18 -1.13 -9.01
C THR A 21 10.88 0.34 -9.25
N ASP A 22 9.68 0.68 -9.72
CA ASP A 22 9.36 2.02 -10.21
C ASP A 22 8.09 2.63 -9.60
N PHE A 23 7.43 1.95 -8.67
CA PHE A 23 6.29 2.51 -7.93
C PHE A 23 6.67 3.79 -7.18
N GLY A 24 5.82 4.81 -7.29
CA GLY A 24 5.91 6.03 -6.49
C GLY A 24 4.55 6.75 -6.38
N PRO A 25 4.26 7.40 -5.24
CA PRO A 25 2.94 8.01 -4.97
C PRO A 25 2.63 9.25 -5.82
N ASN A 26 3.61 9.75 -6.58
CA ASN A 26 3.45 10.90 -7.47
C ASN A 26 3.36 10.48 -8.95
N LYS A 27 3.33 9.18 -9.26
CA LYS A 27 3.16 8.67 -10.62
C LYS A 27 1.71 8.31 -10.87
N GLU A 28 1.29 8.33 -12.12
CA GLU A 28 -0.04 7.84 -12.52
C GLU A 28 -0.05 6.34 -12.81
N ILE A 29 1.10 5.82 -13.27
CA ILE A 29 1.31 4.41 -13.61
C ILE A 29 2.59 3.86 -12.98
N PHE A 30 2.66 2.55 -12.80
CA PHE A 30 3.87 1.80 -12.45
C PHE A 30 3.80 0.37 -12.98
N HIS A 31 4.93 -0.34 -12.94
CA HIS A 31 5.02 -1.72 -13.41
C HIS A 31 5.08 -2.70 -12.24
N LEU A 32 4.26 -3.75 -12.32
CA LEU A 32 4.27 -4.88 -11.42
C LEU A 32 4.82 -6.12 -12.13
N HIS A 33 5.93 -6.64 -11.65
CA HIS A 33 6.39 -7.98 -11.99
C HIS A 33 5.61 -8.98 -11.15
N SER A 34 4.57 -9.57 -11.75
CA SER A 34 3.65 -10.47 -11.05
C SER A 34 4.29 -11.82 -10.70
N LEU A 35 3.79 -12.48 -9.65
CA LEU A 35 4.21 -13.85 -9.31
C LEU A 35 3.70 -14.86 -10.36
N GLU A 36 4.31 -16.05 -10.37
CA GLU A 36 3.98 -17.10 -11.34
C GLU A 36 2.52 -17.57 -11.26
N GLU A 37 1.92 -17.54 -10.06
CA GLU A 37 0.50 -17.84 -9.85
C GLU A 37 -0.44 -16.87 -10.60
N TYR A 38 0.07 -15.72 -11.06
CA TYR A 38 -0.65 -14.73 -11.87
C TYR A 38 -0.17 -14.69 -13.34
N GLY A 39 0.64 -15.65 -13.79
CA GLY A 39 1.12 -15.73 -15.18
C GLY A 39 2.54 -15.21 -15.43
N LYS A 40 3.24 -14.66 -14.41
CA LYS A 40 4.61 -14.12 -14.50
C LYS A 40 4.77 -13.00 -15.56
N GLU A 41 3.75 -12.16 -15.65
CA GLU A 41 3.71 -11.03 -16.58
C GLU A 41 4.17 -9.72 -15.92
N ILE A 42 4.66 -8.79 -16.73
CA ILE A 42 4.85 -7.39 -16.32
C ILE A 42 3.54 -6.66 -16.60
N LEU A 43 2.86 -6.24 -15.55
CA LEU A 43 1.59 -5.53 -15.64
C LEU A 43 1.83 -4.03 -15.49
N GLU A 44 1.39 -3.24 -16.47
CA GLU A 44 1.24 -1.80 -16.31
C GLU A 44 -0.02 -1.53 -15.48
N ILE A 45 0.12 -0.77 -14.39
CA ILE A 45 -0.96 -0.52 -13.43
C ILE A 45 -1.18 0.98 -13.28
N GLU A 46 -2.39 1.42 -13.59
CA GLU A 46 -2.86 2.78 -13.27
C GLU A 46 -3.19 2.88 -11.77
N ILE A 47 -2.61 3.85 -11.07
CA ILE A 47 -2.88 4.11 -9.65
C ILE A 47 -4.36 4.45 -9.41
N SER A 48 -5.00 5.11 -10.36
CA SER A 48 -6.42 5.45 -10.33
C SER A 48 -7.33 4.22 -10.21
N SER A 49 -6.90 3.05 -10.69
CA SER A 49 -7.64 1.78 -10.61
C SER A 49 -7.52 1.09 -9.24
N LEU A 50 -6.60 1.56 -8.40
CA LEU A 50 -6.23 0.91 -7.16
C LEU A 50 -7.02 1.43 -5.96
N LYS A 51 -7.27 0.51 -5.02
CA LYS A 51 -7.66 0.85 -3.66
C LYS A 51 -6.43 1.14 -2.81
N ALA A 52 -5.40 0.30 -2.89
CA ALA A 52 -4.15 0.46 -2.14
C ALA A 52 -3.02 -0.40 -2.69
N VAL A 53 -1.78 0.00 -2.40
CA VAL A 53 -0.56 -0.81 -2.56
C VAL A 53 0.06 -1.03 -1.18
N PHE A 54 0.35 -2.27 -0.84
CA PHE A 54 0.96 -2.66 0.44
C PHE A 54 2.39 -3.11 0.21
N PHE A 55 3.34 -2.53 0.93
CA PHE A 55 4.71 -3.01 1.00
C PHE A 55 4.82 -4.12 2.02
N VAL A 56 5.36 -5.26 1.61
CA VAL A 56 5.39 -6.46 2.45
C VAL A 56 6.79 -7.06 2.52
N LYS A 57 7.10 -7.78 3.61
CA LYS A 57 8.35 -8.54 3.73
C LYS A 57 8.27 -9.87 2.96
N ASP A 58 7.09 -10.46 2.94
CA ASP A 58 6.73 -11.71 2.25
C ASP A 58 5.25 -11.68 1.82
N TYR A 59 4.81 -12.71 1.08
CA TYR A 59 3.47 -12.79 0.50
C TYR A 59 2.49 -13.67 1.29
N LEU A 60 2.93 -14.25 2.41
CA LEU A 60 2.12 -15.17 3.22
C LEU A 60 1.05 -14.39 3.98
N GLY A 61 1.43 -13.24 4.53
CA GLY A 61 0.58 -12.42 5.39
C GLY A 61 0.26 -13.11 6.71
N ASP A 62 -0.57 -12.47 7.53
CA ASP A 62 -1.08 -13.03 8.79
C ASP A 62 -2.60 -13.02 8.78
N LYS A 63 -3.21 -14.21 8.71
CA LYS A 63 -4.67 -14.38 8.73
C LYS A 63 -5.30 -14.02 10.07
N ASN A 64 -4.51 -14.04 11.15
CA ASN A 64 -4.95 -13.72 12.50
C ASN A 64 -4.65 -12.26 12.87
N TYR A 65 -4.14 -11.47 11.92
CA TYR A 65 -3.83 -10.07 12.17
C TYR A 65 -5.07 -9.29 12.60
N LYS A 66 -5.01 -8.72 13.80
CA LYS A 66 -6.07 -7.86 14.34
C LYS A 66 -5.81 -6.43 13.90
N LYS A 67 -6.71 -5.90 13.07
CA LYS A 67 -6.68 -4.50 12.62
C LYS A 67 -6.57 -3.56 13.83
N VAL A 68 -5.49 -2.79 13.89
CA VAL A 68 -5.30 -1.77 14.92
C VAL A 68 -6.20 -0.58 14.59
N ARG A 69 -7.05 -0.19 15.55
CA ARG A 69 -7.97 0.96 15.44
C ARG A 69 -7.64 2.06 16.44
N THR A 70 -6.37 2.14 16.81
CA THR A 70 -5.85 3.10 17.78
C THR A 70 -4.55 3.67 17.24
N PHE A 71 -4.12 4.80 17.80
CA PHE A 71 -2.82 5.39 17.46
C PHE A 71 -1.70 4.93 18.41
N ASN A 72 -1.86 3.78 19.07
CA ASN A 72 -0.82 3.16 19.90
C ASN A 72 0.18 2.45 18.98
N ILE A 73 0.83 3.23 18.12
CA ILE A 73 1.97 2.81 17.31
C ILE A 73 3.18 2.80 18.26
N ASP A 74 4.02 1.78 18.21
CA ASP A 74 5.26 1.76 19.00
C ASP A 74 6.23 2.83 18.45
N LEU A 75 6.14 4.04 19.02
CA LEU A 75 6.76 5.29 18.56
C LEU A 75 8.28 5.35 18.73
N LYS A 76 8.98 4.22 18.91
CA LYS A 76 10.44 4.20 19.14
C LYS A 76 11.25 4.81 17.97
N ILE A 77 10.63 5.03 16.81
CA ILE A 77 11.30 5.52 15.61
C ILE A 77 10.40 6.56 14.92
N THR A 78 10.80 7.84 15.01
CA THR A 78 10.55 8.96 14.08
C THR A 78 9.70 10.14 14.60
N PRO A 79 10.19 11.41 14.56
CA PRO A 79 9.66 12.52 15.35
C PRO A 79 8.48 13.30 14.71
N SER A 80 8.05 12.98 13.48
CA SER A 80 6.89 13.65 12.87
C SER A 80 6.09 12.70 11.98
N GLN A 81 4.93 12.31 12.48
CA GLN A 81 4.04 11.38 11.82
C GLN A 81 2.61 11.85 12.11
N ARG A 82 2.04 12.61 11.17
CA ARG A 82 0.66 13.11 11.31
C ARG A 82 -0.25 11.90 11.42
N LYS A 83 -0.94 11.79 12.56
CA LYS A 83 -1.95 10.76 12.79
C LYS A 83 -3.13 11.03 11.85
N LEU A 84 -3.55 10.00 11.12
CA LEU A 84 -4.68 10.08 10.22
C LEU A 84 -5.48 8.79 10.22
N ILE A 85 -6.75 8.92 9.86
CA ILE A 85 -7.64 7.80 9.63
C ILE A 85 -7.99 7.84 8.15
N VAL A 86 -7.66 6.77 7.42
CA VAL A 86 -8.10 6.60 6.03
C VAL A 86 -9.43 5.89 6.05
N ASN A 87 -10.46 6.60 5.58
CA ASN A 87 -11.79 6.05 5.36
C ASN A 87 -11.86 5.56 3.91
N PHE A 88 -11.98 4.25 3.72
CA PHE A 88 -12.16 3.67 2.39
C PHE A 88 -13.64 3.70 2.00
N VAL A 89 -13.90 3.71 0.69
CA VAL A 89 -15.27 3.77 0.13
C VAL A 89 -16.13 2.57 0.55
N ASP A 90 -15.52 1.43 0.83
CA ASP A 90 -16.21 0.23 1.31
C ASP A 90 -16.43 0.21 2.84
N GLY A 91 -16.21 1.33 3.53
CA GLY A 91 -16.41 1.46 4.97
C GLY A 91 -15.28 0.90 5.83
N GLU A 92 -14.18 0.40 5.22
CA GLU A 92 -12.98 0.06 5.98
C GLU A 92 -12.30 1.33 6.52
N HIS A 93 -11.75 1.24 7.72
CA HIS A 93 -11.00 2.32 8.36
C HIS A 93 -9.58 1.84 8.65
N LEU A 94 -8.58 2.62 8.26
CA LEU A 94 -7.18 2.36 8.56
C LEU A 94 -6.61 3.50 9.39
N TYR A 95 -6.20 3.17 10.60
CA TYR A 95 -5.52 4.07 11.51
C TYR A 95 -4.03 3.96 11.23
N GLY A 96 -3.36 5.09 11.19
CA GLY A 96 -1.93 5.10 10.98
C GLY A 96 -1.37 6.49 10.99
N THR A 97 -0.15 6.58 10.51
CA THR A 97 0.58 7.82 10.40
C THR A 97 1.10 8.03 8.99
N SER A 98 1.29 9.30 8.63
CA SER A 98 1.92 9.66 7.37
C SER A 98 2.93 10.78 7.56
N HIS A 99 3.97 10.75 6.72
CA HIS A 99 4.96 11.81 6.65
C HIS A 99 4.53 12.96 5.74
N ASP A 100 3.66 12.70 4.75
CA ASP A 100 3.59 13.57 3.57
C ASP A 100 2.21 13.62 2.90
N TYR A 101 1.16 13.66 3.72
CA TYR A 101 -0.19 13.92 3.23
C TYR A 101 -0.36 15.40 2.84
N GLY A 102 -0.83 15.66 1.61
CA GLY A 102 -1.09 17.02 1.11
C GLY A 102 -2.11 17.04 -0.03
N ARG A 103 -2.89 18.13 -0.10
CA ARG A 103 -4.02 18.32 -1.04
C ARG A 103 -3.66 18.30 -2.54
N TYR A 104 -2.38 18.39 -2.87
CA TYR A 104 -1.87 18.42 -4.25
C TYR A 104 -1.15 17.14 -4.64
N LYS A 105 -1.11 16.12 -3.78
CA LYS A 105 -0.46 14.84 -4.07
C LYS A 105 -1.47 13.84 -4.61
N ILE A 106 -1.03 13.03 -5.57
CA ILE A 106 -1.81 11.94 -6.16
C ILE A 106 -2.02 10.81 -5.13
N GLY A 107 -0.99 10.54 -4.32
CA GLY A 107 -1.05 9.56 -3.24
C GLY A 107 -0.16 9.94 -2.06
N PHE A 108 -0.23 9.14 -1.00
CA PHE A 108 0.59 9.28 0.19
C PHE A 108 0.88 7.89 0.79
N PHE A 109 1.96 7.79 1.56
CA PHE A 109 2.26 6.59 2.32
C PHE A 109 1.59 6.64 3.69
N ILE A 110 1.14 5.48 4.17
CA ILE A 110 0.64 5.28 5.51
C ILE A 110 1.40 4.16 6.21
N TYR A 111 1.68 4.35 7.49
CA TYR A 111 2.27 3.38 8.39
C TYR A 111 1.18 2.98 9.41
N PRO A 112 0.61 1.77 9.30
CA PRO A 112 -0.45 1.30 10.17
C PRO A 112 0.05 0.80 11.54
#